data_AF-D6XU95-F1
#
_entry.id   AF-D6XU95-F1
#
_cell.length_a   1.000
_cell.length_b   1.000
_cell.length_c   1.000
_cell.angle_alpha   90.00
_cell.angle_beta   90.00
_cell.angle_gamma   90.00
#
_symmetry.space_group_name_H-M   'P 1'
#
loop_
_entity.id
_entity.type
_entity.pdbx_description
1 polymer ?
#
loop_
_entity_poly.entity_id
_entity_poly.type
_entity_poly.pdbx_seq_one_letter_code
_entity_poly.pdbx_strand_id
1 'polypeptide(L)'
;MNMVLTGNPGTGKTTLARRLAEIYYELGVLPKADVVETDRSRLVGAYVGQTEEKTLQAVEEAEGGILFIDEAYSLFKHDASGTDYGQTVIDTLVSAMTSDNYAGKFAVILAGYPEEMRRFLWSNPGLRSRFPETNHIHLPDYSTAELLEIAENVALDNDFILTEEALASLSDHIENQRVDDTFGNARVVKDLVTEAIFIQGAKAAEKEQFNESDFTILDAEAFSFKVHEDHQFDQSGEERLNQLVGLKEVKEQVLKLSSFVQVQQLRKDQGLPAVPVQLHAVFSGPPGTGKTTVASIYSHILHDLGLLKRGHLVTAGRSDLVAGYTGQTAIKTKQKIREALGGVLFIDEAYSLLSKAAGDFGREAVETLVEEMTRHEENLVIILAGYENEMNALLNSNPGLTSRFKSFFYFTSYSGKELIEILSLYAEDYGYRFEDAAISSLESYVREHPPEGNARTMKNWLEAAIQRQAFRLMQQEDWDKNQLMELKADDFLLNRKDESKHE
;
A
#
# COMPACT_ATOMS: atom_id res chain seq x y z
N MET A 1 9.99 33.85 13.96
CA MET A 1 10.93 33.11 13.10
C MET A 1 10.46 31.69 12.87
N ASN A 2 9.97 31.00 13.90
CA ASN A 2 9.45 29.65 13.74
C ASN A 2 8.22 29.59 12.81
N MET A 3 8.15 28.53 12.01
CA MET A 3 7.19 28.39 10.92
C MET A 3 6.67 26.95 10.82
N VAL A 4 5.46 26.81 10.29
CA VAL A 4 4.88 25.50 9.94
C VAL A 4 4.65 25.47 8.43
N LEU A 5 5.22 24.48 7.75
CA LEU A 5 5.01 24.23 6.33
C LEU A 5 4.11 23.01 6.18
N THR A 6 2.94 23.19 5.57
CA THR A 6 2.00 22.09 5.34
C THR A 6 1.80 21.85 3.86
N GLY A 7 1.59 20.59 3.46
CA GLY A 7 1.30 20.22 2.08
C GLY A 7 1.64 18.75 1.82
N ASN A 8 1.21 18.23 0.69
CA ASN A 8 1.42 16.83 0.30
C ASN A 8 2.89 16.52 -0.03
N PRO A 9 3.27 15.26 -0.26
CA PRO A 9 4.65 14.93 -0.59
C PRO A 9 5.04 15.61 -1.90
N GLY A 10 6.28 16.11 -1.97
CA GLY A 10 6.80 16.76 -3.17
C GLY A 10 6.24 18.15 -3.50
N THR A 11 5.48 18.80 -2.62
CA THR A 11 5.08 20.23 -2.78
C THR A 11 6.19 21.24 -2.51
N GLY A 12 7.43 20.77 -2.26
CA GLY A 12 8.59 21.64 -2.09
C GLY A 12 8.85 22.17 -0.68
N LYS A 13 8.26 21.57 0.38
CA LYS A 13 8.49 21.99 1.79
C LYS A 13 9.97 22.16 2.16
N THR A 14 10.79 21.15 1.88
CA THR A 14 12.23 21.18 2.15
C THR A 14 12.95 22.22 1.30
N THR A 15 12.58 22.32 0.02
CA THR A 15 13.14 23.33 -0.91
C THR A 15 12.84 24.75 -0.41
N LEU A 16 11.61 25.02 0.03
CA LEU A 16 11.21 26.30 0.59
C LEU A 16 11.98 26.62 1.88
N ALA A 17 12.20 25.63 2.76
CA ALA A 17 12.98 25.82 3.96
C ALA A 17 14.42 26.28 3.65
N ARG A 18 15.07 25.69 2.64
CA ARG A 18 16.41 26.11 2.18
C ARG A 18 16.41 27.54 1.63
N ARG A 19 15.42 27.90 0.81
CA ARG A 19 15.27 29.28 0.31
C ARG A 19 15.00 30.28 1.42
N LEU A 20 14.20 29.91 2.42
CA LEU A 20 13.95 30.76 3.58
C LEU A 20 15.22 31.00 4.41
N ALA A 21 16.11 30.01 4.51
CA ALA A 21 17.40 30.18 5.18
C ALA A 21 18.30 31.20 4.45
N GLU A 22 18.37 31.11 3.12
CA GLU A 22 19.07 32.10 2.28
C GLU A 22 18.48 33.51 2.49
N ILE A 23 17.16 33.65 2.45
CA ILE A 23 16.47 34.93 2.67
C ILE A 23 16.75 35.48 4.08
N TYR A 24 16.66 34.65 5.12
CA TYR A 24 16.95 35.09 6.49
C TYR A 24 18.40 35.51 6.68
N TYR A 25 19.34 34.86 6.00
CA TYR A 25 20.74 35.26 6.00
C TYR A 25 20.96 36.61 5.31
N GLU A 26 20.40 36.79 4.11
CA GLU A 26 20.53 38.04 3.34
C GLU A 26 19.88 39.23 4.06
N LEU A 27 18.77 39.00 4.76
CA LEU A 27 18.11 40.02 5.57
C LEU A 27 18.81 40.28 6.92
N GLY A 28 19.86 39.53 7.25
CA GLY A 28 20.59 39.63 8.52
C GLY A 28 19.78 39.17 9.74
N VAL A 29 18.72 38.39 9.52
CA VAL A 29 17.88 37.80 10.57
C VAL A 29 18.59 36.61 11.23
N LEU A 30 19.31 35.81 10.42
CA LEU A 30 20.14 34.70 10.88
C LEU A 30 21.57 34.87 10.35
N PRO A 31 22.60 34.46 11.11
CA PRO A 31 24.01 34.62 10.70
C PRO A 31 24.49 33.58 9.67
N LYS A 32 23.71 32.53 9.36
CA LYS A 32 24.02 31.51 8.36
C LYS A 32 22.80 31.19 7.49
N ALA A 33 23.05 30.75 6.25
CA ALA A 33 22.04 30.24 5.33
C ALA A 33 21.82 28.72 5.44
N ASP A 34 22.36 28.08 6.48
CA ASP A 34 22.35 26.64 6.64
C ASP A 34 20.99 26.12 7.14
N VAL A 35 20.60 24.95 6.62
CA VAL A 35 19.44 24.18 7.11
C VAL A 35 19.92 22.83 7.64
N VAL A 36 19.61 22.56 8.90
CA VAL A 36 19.78 21.23 9.51
C VAL A 36 18.48 20.48 9.37
N GLU A 37 18.46 19.51 8.47
CA GLU A 37 17.31 18.62 8.26
C GLU A 37 17.35 17.44 9.23
N THR A 38 16.21 17.17 9.87
CA THR A 38 16.05 16.11 10.84
C THR A 38 14.64 15.52 10.79
N ASP A 39 14.47 14.35 11.39
CA ASP A 39 13.21 13.64 11.49
C ASP A 39 13.10 12.93 12.85
N ARG A 40 12.02 12.18 13.07
CA ARG A 40 11.85 11.41 14.32
C ARG A 40 12.99 10.42 14.59
N SER A 41 13.52 9.76 13.57
CA SER A 41 14.57 8.73 13.73
C SER A 41 15.88 9.32 14.22
N ARG A 42 16.21 10.55 13.77
CA ARG A 42 17.41 11.27 14.19
C ARG A 42 17.25 11.90 15.57
N LEU A 43 16.05 12.37 15.92
CA LEU A 43 15.78 13.03 17.21
C LEU A 43 15.55 12.05 18.37
N VAL A 44 14.93 10.89 18.11
CA VAL A 44 14.56 9.94 19.18
C VAL A 44 15.71 8.97 19.47
N GLY A 45 16.03 8.82 20.75
CA GLY A 45 16.99 7.84 21.26
C GLY A 45 16.35 6.47 21.53
N ALA A 46 17.17 5.41 21.52
CA ALA A 46 16.71 4.07 21.89
C ALA A 46 16.68 3.85 23.41
N TYR A 47 17.34 4.73 24.17
CA TYR A 47 17.50 4.64 25.63
C TYR A 47 17.11 5.95 26.32
N VAL A 48 16.71 5.85 27.60
CA VAL A 48 16.35 7.00 28.45
C VAL A 48 17.51 8.00 28.53
N GLY A 49 17.21 9.29 28.30
CA GLY A 49 18.18 10.39 28.30
C GLY A 49 18.81 10.70 26.94
N GLN A 50 18.90 9.73 26.02
CA GLN A 50 19.50 9.96 24.70
C GLN A 50 18.67 10.87 23.78
N THR A 51 17.35 10.86 23.95
CA THR A 51 16.46 11.68 23.13
C THR A 51 16.67 13.17 23.36
N GLU A 52 16.90 13.58 24.61
CA GLU A 52 17.19 14.97 24.95
C GLU A 52 18.55 15.39 24.38
N GLU A 53 19.58 14.56 24.54
CA GLU A 53 20.93 14.80 24.00
C GLU A 53 20.91 14.97 22.47
N LYS A 54 20.27 14.05 21.75
CA LYS A 54 20.12 14.12 20.28
C LYS A 54 19.36 15.37 19.82
N THR A 55 18.31 15.75 20.55
CA THR A 55 17.51 16.94 20.23
C THR A 55 18.33 18.21 20.43
N LEU A 56 19.07 18.31 21.54
CA LEU A 56 19.97 19.44 21.80
C LEU A 56 21.09 19.51 20.76
N GLN A 57 21.70 18.38 20.40
CA GLN A 57 22.72 18.33 19.36
C GLN A 57 22.18 18.87 18.03
N ALA A 58 20.96 18.50 17.63
CA ALA A 58 20.33 19.03 16.42
C ALA A 58 20.09 20.55 16.50
N VAL A 59 19.74 21.07 17.69
CA VAL A 59 19.61 22.52 17.92
C VAL A 59 20.96 23.23 17.82
N GLU A 60 22.02 22.66 18.39
CA GLU A 60 23.38 23.21 18.33
C GLU A 60 23.92 23.23 16.90
N GLU A 61 23.71 22.16 16.13
CA GLU A 61 24.05 22.12 14.71
C GLU A 61 23.32 23.22 13.93
N ALA A 62 22.08 23.53 14.32
CA ALA A 62 21.26 24.55 13.69
C ALA A 62 21.53 25.98 14.22
N GLU A 63 22.46 26.18 15.17
CA GLU A 63 22.74 27.51 15.71
C GLU A 63 23.22 28.46 14.61
N GLY A 64 22.49 29.57 14.49
CA GLY A 64 22.70 30.57 13.46
C GLY A 64 21.96 30.31 12.15
N GLY A 65 21.23 29.21 12.02
CA GLY A 65 20.50 28.81 10.82
C GLY A 65 19.10 28.30 11.12
N ILE A 66 18.60 27.37 10.30
CA ILE A 66 17.27 26.77 10.43
C ILE A 66 17.37 25.30 10.84
N LEU A 67 16.60 24.91 11.86
CA LEU A 67 16.30 23.52 12.17
C LEU A 67 15.00 23.11 11.46
N PHE A 68 15.10 22.26 10.45
CA PHE A 68 13.96 21.74 9.69
C PHE A 68 13.61 20.33 10.16
N ILE A 69 12.39 20.14 10.65
CA ILE A 69 11.88 18.84 11.12
C ILE A 69 10.83 18.35 10.13
N ASP A 70 11.16 17.32 9.35
CA ASP A 70 10.20 16.70 8.44
C ASP A 70 9.29 15.70 9.18
N GLU A 71 8.08 15.55 8.66
CA GLU A 71 7.00 14.77 9.26
C GLU A 71 6.87 14.97 10.78
N ALA A 72 6.91 16.23 11.23
CA ALA A 72 7.02 16.58 12.64
C ALA A 72 5.87 16.01 13.50
N TYR A 73 4.68 15.81 12.92
CA TYR A 73 3.55 15.16 13.59
C TYR A 73 3.88 13.74 14.08
N SER A 74 4.85 13.05 13.46
CA SER A 74 5.28 11.72 13.87
C SER A 74 5.91 11.71 15.26
N LEU A 75 6.42 12.85 15.74
CA LEU A 75 6.97 13.01 17.10
C LEU A 75 5.92 12.74 18.18
N PHE A 76 4.64 12.90 17.85
CA PHE A 76 3.53 12.69 18.76
C PHE A 76 2.77 11.38 18.48
N LYS A 77 2.62 10.52 19.49
CA LYS A 77 1.77 9.32 19.47
C LYS A 77 0.83 9.34 20.67
N HIS A 78 -0.47 9.08 20.46
CA HIS A 78 -1.48 9.10 21.53
C HIS A 78 -1.52 7.82 22.40
N ASP A 79 -0.80 6.76 22.01
CA ASP A 79 -0.77 5.49 22.73
C ASP A 79 0.22 5.53 23.91
N ALA A 80 -0.21 6.15 25.02
CA ALA A 80 0.52 6.10 26.28
C ALA A 80 0.38 4.74 26.98
N SER A 81 1.04 3.72 26.44
CA SER A 81 1.41 2.50 27.18
C SER A 81 2.91 2.15 27.04
N GLY A 82 3.68 2.96 26.31
CA GLY A 82 5.14 2.86 26.16
C GLY A 82 5.83 4.22 26.38
N THR A 83 7.11 4.17 26.72
CA THR A 83 7.99 5.29 27.09
C THR A 83 7.87 6.54 26.20
N ASP A 84 7.74 7.69 26.87
CA ASP A 84 7.35 9.03 26.41
C ASP A 84 8.39 9.80 25.57
N TYR A 85 9.20 9.08 24.78
CA TYR A 85 10.37 9.68 24.11
C TYR A 85 10.02 10.77 23.10
N GLY A 86 8.83 10.71 22.50
CA GLY A 86 8.37 11.74 21.55
C GLY A 86 8.07 13.08 22.24
N GLN A 87 7.48 13.03 23.44
CA GLN A 87 7.17 14.23 24.21
C GLN A 87 8.45 14.90 24.73
N THR A 88 9.46 14.10 25.08
CA THR A 88 10.79 14.62 25.44
C THR A 88 11.37 15.52 24.35
N VAL A 89 11.27 15.13 23.06
CA VAL A 89 11.72 15.98 21.95
C VAL A 89 10.99 17.33 21.95
N ILE A 90 9.67 17.31 22.10
CA ILE A 90 8.84 18.53 22.08
C ILE A 90 9.23 19.45 23.23
N ASP A 91 9.36 18.91 24.44
CA ASP A 91 9.70 19.68 25.64
C ASP A 91 11.11 20.28 25.54
N THR A 92 12.09 19.50 25.05
CA THR A 92 13.45 19.98 24.80
C THR A 92 13.48 21.09 23.75
N LEU A 93 12.74 20.95 22.63
CA LEU A 93 12.64 22.00 21.60
C LEU A 93 12.00 23.28 22.16
N VAL A 94 10.89 23.16 22.90
CA VAL A 94 10.21 24.31 23.52
C VAL A 94 11.11 25.02 24.53
N SER A 95 11.87 24.24 25.31
CA SER A 95 12.87 24.76 26.24
C SER A 95 13.98 25.51 25.50
N ALA A 96 14.57 24.91 24.46
CA ALA A 96 15.63 25.54 23.66
C ALA A 96 15.17 26.85 23.00
N MET A 97 13.97 26.88 22.43
CA MET A 97 13.37 28.09 21.84
C MET A 97 13.09 29.21 22.85
N THR A 98 13.08 28.92 24.15
CA THR A 98 12.77 29.87 25.22
C THR A 98 14.00 30.25 26.05
N SER A 99 14.98 29.36 26.15
CA SER A 99 16.18 29.55 26.96
C SER A 99 17.06 30.68 26.43
N ASP A 100 17.67 31.47 27.32
CA ASP A 100 18.59 32.57 26.96
C ASP A 100 19.80 32.09 26.12
N ASN A 101 20.12 30.80 26.20
CA ASN A 101 21.25 30.20 25.49
C ASN A 101 21.02 30.09 23.97
N TYR A 102 19.79 29.83 23.52
CA TYR A 102 19.48 29.57 22.11
C TYR A 102 18.30 30.41 21.57
N ALA A 103 17.53 31.07 22.43
CA ALA A 103 16.38 31.87 22.01
C ALA A 103 16.80 32.94 21.00
N GLY A 104 16.12 32.95 19.85
CA GLY A 104 16.36 33.90 18.77
C GLY A 104 17.67 33.67 17.99
N LYS A 105 18.43 32.62 18.27
CA LYS A 105 19.68 32.31 17.55
C LYS A 105 19.50 31.34 16.38
N PHE A 106 18.36 30.68 16.29
CA PHE A 106 17.99 29.77 15.22
C PHE A 106 16.48 29.85 14.98
N ALA A 107 16.02 29.38 13.83
CA ALA A 107 14.60 29.24 13.53
C ALA A 107 14.22 27.76 13.42
N VAL A 108 13.03 27.39 13.88
CA VAL A 108 12.50 26.03 13.68
C VAL A 108 11.42 26.06 12.59
N ILE A 109 11.56 25.17 11.61
CA ILE A 109 10.52 24.91 10.60
C ILE A 109 10.01 23.49 10.80
N LEU A 110 8.69 23.37 11.05
CA LEU A 110 8.02 22.07 11.15
C LEU A 110 7.29 21.78 9.84
N ALA A 111 7.56 20.62 9.24
CA ALA A 111 6.90 20.18 8.02
C ALA A 111 6.00 18.96 8.25
N GLY A 112 4.89 18.89 7.51
CA GLY A 112 4.00 17.73 7.53
C GLY A 112 2.68 17.94 6.81
N TYR A 113 1.75 17.01 7.00
CA TYR A 113 0.42 17.09 6.41
C TYR A 113 -0.49 18.05 7.20
N PRO A 114 -1.40 18.79 6.54
CA PRO A 114 -2.18 19.86 7.18
C PRO A 114 -2.96 19.43 8.43
N GLU A 115 -3.70 18.32 8.36
CA GLU A 115 -4.57 17.87 9.47
C GLU A 115 -3.77 17.25 10.63
N GLU A 116 -2.72 16.50 10.30
CA GLU A 116 -1.78 15.87 11.23
C GLU A 116 -1.00 16.95 12.00
N MET A 117 -0.51 17.97 11.28
CA MET A 117 0.20 19.11 11.89
C MET A 117 -0.72 19.95 12.77
N ARG A 118 -1.99 20.14 12.38
CA ARG A 118 -2.97 20.80 13.24
C ARG A 118 -3.12 20.02 14.55
N ARG A 119 -3.31 18.70 14.51
CA ARG A 119 -3.42 17.90 15.75
C ARG A 119 -2.15 17.94 16.58
N PHE A 120 -0.99 17.84 15.95
CA PHE A 120 0.31 17.91 16.60
C PHE A 120 0.53 19.22 17.35
N LEU A 121 0.23 20.37 16.74
CA LEU A 121 0.37 21.66 17.40
C LEU A 121 -0.60 21.82 18.57
N TRP A 122 -1.81 21.28 18.45
CA TRP A 122 -2.83 21.37 19.50
C TRP A 122 -2.59 20.42 20.68
N SER A 123 -1.65 19.47 20.56
CA SER A 123 -1.34 18.54 21.66
C SER A 123 -0.50 19.16 22.77
N ASN A 124 0.29 20.20 22.45
CA ASN A 124 1.17 20.86 23.41
C ASN A 124 0.99 22.40 23.34
N PRO A 125 0.41 23.04 24.38
CA PRO A 125 0.22 24.49 24.40
C PRO A 125 1.53 25.30 24.27
N GLY A 126 2.64 24.78 24.82
CA GLY A 126 3.96 25.38 24.71
C GLY A 126 4.43 25.42 23.26
N LEU A 127 4.31 24.30 22.54
CA LEU A 127 4.60 24.22 21.12
C LEU A 127 3.71 25.18 20.33
N ARG A 128 2.39 25.14 20.50
CA ARG A 128 1.45 26.04 19.81
C ARG A 128 1.81 27.51 19.97
N SER A 129 2.19 27.93 21.18
CA SER A 129 2.54 29.32 21.46
C SER A 129 3.77 29.82 20.69
N ARG A 130 4.69 28.91 20.30
CA ARG A 130 5.93 29.22 19.59
C ARG A 130 5.79 29.17 18.07
N PHE A 131 4.67 28.66 17.56
CA PHE A 131 4.35 28.56 16.13
C PHE A 131 3.01 29.27 15.83
N PRO A 132 3.00 30.61 15.78
CA PRO A 132 1.78 31.37 15.54
C PRO A 132 1.18 31.06 14.17
N GLU A 133 -0.15 31.06 14.07
CA GLU A 133 -0.89 30.74 12.83
C GLU A 133 -0.53 31.68 11.66
N THR A 134 -0.07 32.90 11.95
CA THR A 134 0.45 33.84 10.94
C THR A 134 1.69 33.34 10.22
N ASN A 135 2.40 32.36 10.79
CA ASN A 135 3.58 31.73 10.21
C ASN A 135 3.28 30.30 9.75
N HIS A 136 2.01 29.98 9.47
CA HIS A 136 1.65 28.72 8.85
C HIS A 136 1.51 28.95 7.35
N ILE A 137 2.34 28.27 6.56
CA ILE A 137 2.29 28.32 5.09
C ILE A 137 1.76 26.99 4.60
N HIS A 138 0.71 27.05 3.80
CA HIS A 138 0.16 25.91 3.10
C HIS A 138 0.66 25.91 1.65
N LEU A 139 1.31 24.82 1.25
CA LEU A 139 1.76 24.57 -0.11
C LEU A 139 0.72 23.68 -0.79
N PRO A 140 -0.08 24.23 -1.72
CA PRO A 140 -1.02 23.44 -2.49
C PRO A 140 -0.28 22.47 -3.43
N ASP A 141 -1.01 21.46 -3.93
CA ASP A 141 -0.50 20.61 -5.00
C ASP A 141 -0.27 21.42 -6.28
N TYR A 142 0.78 21.06 -7.00
CA TYR A 142 1.04 21.65 -8.31
C TYR A 142 -0.04 21.24 -9.31
N SER A 143 -0.40 22.16 -10.19
CA SER A 143 -1.17 21.88 -11.41
C SER A 143 -0.34 21.04 -12.38
N THR A 144 -1.00 20.35 -13.31
CA THR A 144 -0.31 19.58 -14.36
C THR A 144 0.65 20.46 -15.17
N ALA A 145 0.27 21.71 -15.45
CA ALA A 145 1.13 22.67 -16.12
C ALA A 145 2.41 22.97 -15.32
N GLU A 146 2.29 23.26 -14.02
CA GLU A 146 3.45 23.48 -13.14
C GLU A 146 4.32 22.22 -13.01
N LEU A 147 3.72 21.03 -13.01
CA LEU A 147 4.44 19.75 -12.98
C LEU A 147 5.23 19.51 -14.27
N LEU A 148 4.69 19.89 -15.43
CA LEU A 148 5.42 19.84 -16.71
C LEU A 148 6.58 20.82 -16.73
N GLU A 149 6.41 22.05 -16.22
CA GLU A 149 7.52 23.01 -16.06
C GLU A 149 8.62 22.45 -15.14
N ILE A 150 8.24 21.78 -14.05
CA ILE A 150 9.20 21.09 -13.17
C ILE A 150 9.92 19.97 -13.94
N ALA A 151 9.21 19.21 -14.78
CA ALA A 151 9.81 18.15 -15.58
C ALA A 151 10.87 18.69 -16.55
N GLU A 152 10.56 19.78 -17.25
CA GLU A 152 11.48 20.46 -18.15
C GLU A 152 12.74 20.92 -17.41
N ASN A 153 12.57 21.55 -16.24
CA ASN A 153 13.71 21.97 -15.43
C ASN A 153 14.56 20.78 -14.95
N VAL A 154 13.94 19.68 -14.52
CA VAL A 154 14.67 18.46 -14.12
C VAL A 154 15.42 17.86 -15.31
N ALA A 155 14.82 17.83 -16.50
CA ALA A 155 15.49 17.34 -17.71
C ALA A 155 16.69 18.23 -18.06
N LEU A 156 16.51 19.56 -18.05
CA LEU A 156 17.56 20.53 -18.36
C LEU A 156 18.71 20.47 -17.36
N ASP A 157 18.43 20.30 -16.07
CA ASP A 157 19.45 20.11 -15.02
C ASP A 157 20.29 18.84 -15.24
N ASN A 158 19.80 17.89 -16.05
CA ASN A 158 20.50 16.68 -16.45
C ASN A 158 20.96 16.72 -17.93
N ASP A 159 21.02 17.90 -18.55
CA ASP A 159 21.43 18.12 -19.95
C ASP A 159 20.48 17.52 -21.02
N PHE A 160 19.21 17.26 -20.68
CA PHE A 160 18.17 16.78 -21.59
C PHE A 160 17.12 17.85 -21.92
N ILE A 161 16.53 17.74 -23.11
CA ILE A 161 15.38 18.51 -23.56
C ILE A 161 14.23 17.54 -23.88
N LEU A 162 13.02 17.88 -23.45
CA LEU A 162 11.79 17.12 -23.72
C LEU A 162 11.19 17.58 -25.06
N THR A 163 10.80 16.66 -25.94
CA THR A 163 10.01 17.02 -27.14
C THR A 163 8.56 17.34 -26.78
N GLU A 164 7.83 17.99 -27.70
CA GLU A 164 6.38 18.22 -27.50
C GLU A 164 5.61 16.90 -27.31
N GLU A 165 5.99 15.83 -28.02
CA GLU A 165 5.35 14.53 -27.82
C GLU A 165 5.70 13.91 -26.46
N ALA A 166 6.93 14.12 -25.97
CA ALA A 166 7.34 13.68 -24.64
C ALA A 166 6.55 14.39 -23.53
N LEU A 167 6.33 15.70 -23.67
CA LEU A 167 5.51 16.48 -22.74
C LEU A 167 4.06 16.02 -22.73
N ALA A 168 3.49 15.72 -23.90
CA ALA A 168 2.14 15.16 -24.00
C ALA A 168 2.04 13.80 -23.31
N SER A 169 2.99 12.89 -23.58
CA SER A 169 3.05 11.58 -22.93
C SER A 169 3.22 11.71 -21.41
N LEU A 170 4.13 12.56 -20.95
CA LEU A 170 4.37 12.81 -19.53
C LEU A 170 3.12 13.41 -18.85
N SER A 171 2.40 14.30 -19.52
CA SER A 171 1.13 14.84 -19.04
C SER A 171 0.12 13.73 -18.77
N ASP A 172 -0.06 12.80 -19.73
CA ASP A 172 -0.94 11.65 -19.57
C ASP A 172 -0.50 10.76 -18.39
N HIS A 173 0.81 10.53 -18.23
CA HIS A 173 1.35 9.79 -17.10
C HIS A 173 1.07 10.47 -15.75
N ILE A 174 1.25 11.79 -15.66
CA ILE A 174 0.97 12.56 -14.45
C ILE A 174 -0.53 12.50 -14.13
N GLU A 175 -1.42 12.67 -15.10
CA GLU A 175 -2.87 12.60 -14.88
C GLU A 175 -3.33 11.21 -14.44
N ASN A 176 -2.73 10.15 -15.00
CA ASN A 176 -3.00 8.78 -14.59
C ASN A 176 -2.50 8.49 -13.17
N GLN A 177 -1.30 8.98 -12.80
CA GLN A 177 -0.74 8.79 -11.46
C GLN A 177 -1.33 9.73 -10.38
N ARG A 178 -2.00 10.81 -10.78
CA ARG A 178 -2.74 11.71 -9.88
C ARG A 178 -4.07 11.06 -9.50
N VAL A 179 -3.98 10.18 -8.51
CA VAL A 179 -5.09 9.34 -8.03
C VAL A 179 -5.91 10.06 -6.94
N ASP A 180 -5.29 10.95 -6.15
CA ASP A 180 -5.91 11.70 -5.06
C ASP A 180 -5.09 12.94 -4.64
N ASP A 181 -5.53 13.60 -3.56
CA ASP A 181 -4.84 14.72 -2.89
C ASP A 181 -3.58 14.26 -2.12
N THR A 182 -3.02 13.07 -2.35
CA THR A 182 -1.75 12.63 -1.75
C THR A 182 -0.66 12.41 -2.80
N PHE A 183 -0.93 12.82 -4.03
CA PHE A 183 0.01 12.75 -5.15
C PHE A 183 1.39 13.33 -4.76
N GLY A 184 2.46 12.62 -5.13
CA GLY A 184 3.82 12.98 -4.76
C GLY A 184 4.40 14.19 -5.49
N ASN A 185 3.59 14.93 -6.27
CA ASN A 185 3.93 16.22 -6.88
C ASN A 185 5.28 16.19 -7.62
N ALA A 186 6.16 17.16 -7.37
CA ALA A 186 7.46 17.29 -8.03
C ALA A 186 8.36 16.06 -7.85
N ARG A 187 8.17 15.28 -6.78
CA ARG A 187 8.95 14.05 -6.55
C ARG A 187 8.63 13.01 -7.63
N VAL A 188 7.34 12.77 -7.87
CA VAL A 188 6.88 11.83 -8.90
C VAL A 188 7.40 12.24 -10.28
N VAL A 189 7.28 13.52 -10.62
CA VAL A 189 7.79 14.05 -11.89
C VAL A 189 9.29 13.85 -12.03
N LYS A 190 10.05 14.14 -10.98
CA LYS A 190 11.51 13.94 -10.98
C LYS A 190 11.87 12.47 -11.21
N ASP A 191 11.15 11.56 -10.56
CA ASP A 191 11.36 10.12 -10.70
C ASP A 191 11.06 9.68 -12.15
N LEU A 192 9.95 10.15 -12.74
CA LEU A 192 9.58 9.86 -14.14
C LEU A 192 10.63 10.35 -15.14
N VAL A 193 11.12 11.59 -14.99
CA VAL A 193 12.16 12.13 -15.88
C VAL A 193 13.47 11.38 -15.72
N THR A 194 13.86 11.05 -14.48
CA THR A 194 15.10 10.29 -14.22
C THR A 194 15.03 8.89 -14.83
N GLU A 195 13.87 8.22 -14.76
CA GLU A 195 13.64 6.92 -15.39
C GLU A 195 13.72 7.02 -16.93
N ALA A 196 13.11 8.06 -17.52
CA ALA A 196 13.21 8.31 -18.95
C ALA A 196 14.66 8.50 -19.43
N ILE A 197 15.46 9.25 -18.66
CA ILE A 197 16.90 9.42 -18.92
C ILE A 197 17.63 8.07 -18.86
N PHE A 198 17.32 7.25 -17.86
CA PHE A 198 17.94 5.93 -17.71
C PHE A 198 17.61 5.01 -18.89
N ILE A 199 16.35 4.93 -19.28
CA ILE A 199 15.88 4.11 -20.40
C ILE A 199 16.50 4.58 -21.72
N GLN A 200 16.54 5.89 -21.95
CA GLN A 200 17.17 6.46 -23.12
C GLN A 200 18.66 6.12 -23.18
N GLY A 201 19.38 6.22 -22.05
CA GLY A 201 20.78 5.82 -21.95
C GLY A 201 21.01 4.34 -22.21
N ALA A 202 20.13 3.47 -21.70
CA ALA A 202 20.19 2.02 -21.94
C ALA A 202 19.96 1.68 -23.43
N LYS A 203 18.95 2.29 -24.06
CA LYS A 203 18.67 2.12 -25.50
C LYS A 203 19.83 2.63 -26.36
N ALA A 204 20.42 3.77 -26.01
CA ALA A 204 21.57 4.31 -26.71
C ALA A 204 22.72 3.29 -26.70
N ALA A 205 23.01 2.67 -25.55
CA ALA A 205 24.09 1.69 -25.39
C ALA A 205 23.96 0.43 -26.27
N GLU A 206 22.75 0.08 -26.73
CA GLU A 206 22.50 -1.06 -27.62
C GLU A 206 22.71 -0.71 -29.11
N LYS A 207 22.81 0.57 -29.48
CA LYS A 207 22.99 1.00 -30.87
C LYS A 207 24.46 0.85 -31.31
N GLU A 208 24.67 0.30 -32.51
CA GLU A 208 26.01 0.21 -33.13
C GLU A 208 26.57 1.59 -33.55
N GLN A 209 25.71 2.59 -33.74
CA GLN A 209 26.06 3.98 -34.04
C GLN A 209 25.26 4.92 -33.15
N PHE A 210 25.94 5.87 -32.52
CA PHE A 210 25.37 6.84 -31.59
C PHE A 210 25.22 8.20 -32.27
N ASN A 211 24.10 8.88 -32.00
CA ASN A 211 23.90 10.29 -32.33
C ASN A 211 23.90 11.15 -31.05
N GLU A 212 24.30 12.41 -31.15
CA GLU A 212 24.31 13.36 -30.02
C GLU A 212 22.91 13.57 -29.42
N SER A 213 21.87 13.46 -30.25
CA SER A 213 20.46 13.50 -29.82
C SER A 213 20.07 12.36 -28.88
N ASP A 214 20.75 11.20 -28.94
CA ASP A 214 20.45 10.06 -28.06
C ASP A 214 20.77 10.36 -26.59
N PHE A 215 21.59 11.39 -26.31
CA PHE A 215 22.02 11.77 -24.96
C PHE A 215 21.52 13.16 -24.52
N THR A 216 20.72 13.83 -25.36
CA THR A 216 20.30 15.22 -25.11
C THR A 216 18.81 15.45 -25.35
N ILE A 217 18.11 14.49 -25.98
CA ILE A 217 16.68 14.60 -26.30
C ILE A 217 15.94 13.39 -25.73
N LEU A 218 14.87 13.68 -24.99
CA LEU A 218 13.88 12.69 -24.56
C LEU A 218 12.62 12.86 -25.39
N ASP A 219 12.25 11.81 -26.12
CA ASP A 219 11.03 11.74 -26.92
C ASP A 219 9.92 10.97 -26.17
N ALA A 220 8.77 10.80 -26.81
CA ALA A 220 7.65 10.05 -26.21
C ALA A 220 7.99 8.58 -25.90
N GLU A 221 8.93 7.96 -26.63
CA GLU A 221 9.33 6.56 -26.34
C GLU A 221 10.20 6.46 -25.09
N ALA A 222 10.87 7.53 -24.71
CA ALA A 222 11.57 7.59 -23.43
C ALA A 222 10.56 7.51 -22.27
N PHE A 223 9.33 8.02 -22.45
CA PHE A 223 8.24 7.96 -21.46
C PHE A 223 7.26 6.81 -21.67
N SER A 224 7.43 6.00 -22.72
CA SER A 224 6.54 4.88 -23.02
C SER A 224 6.73 3.67 -22.10
N PHE A 225 7.38 3.84 -20.95
CA PHE A 225 7.30 2.86 -19.88
C PHE A 225 5.84 2.79 -19.44
N LYS A 226 5.22 1.63 -19.63
CA LYS A 226 3.88 1.38 -19.05
C LYS A 226 3.92 1.83 -17.60
N VAL A 227 2.98 2.70 -17.20
CA VAL A 227 2.76 3.15 -15.80
C VAL A 227 3.01 1.95 -14.93
N HIS A 228 4.15 1.92 -14.22
CA HIS A 228 4.71 0.74 -13.56
C HIS A 228 3.69 -0.40 -13.48
N GLU A 229 3.62 -1.22 -14.54
CA GLU A 229 3.22 -2.60 -14.34
C GLU A 229 4.25 -3.05 -13.31
N ASP A 230 3.81 -3.39 -12.11
CA ASP A 230 4.61 -4.23 -11.23
C ASP A 230 5.16 -5.32 -12.16
N HIS A 231 6.45 -5.24 -12.50
CA HIS A 231 7.18 -6.24 -13.28
C HIS A 231 7.33 -7.53 -12.45
N GLN A 232 6.29 -7.91 -11.71
CA GLN A 232 6.17 -9.17 -11.01
C GLN A 232 5.40 -10.20 -11.82
N PHE A 233 4.65 -9.82 -12.87
CA PHE A 233 3.80 -10.77 -13.59
C PHE A 233 3.90 -10.62 -15.11
N ASP A 234 4.57 -11.59 -15.75
CA ASP A 234 4.68 -11.75 -17.21
C ASP A 234 3.36 -12.21 -17.87
N GLN A 235 2.27 -12.27 -17.09
CA GLN A 235 0.97 -12.85 -17.45
C GLN A 235 -0.16 -11.92 -17.01
N SER A 236 -1.20 -11.79 -17.83
CA SER A 236 -2.38 -10.99 -17.52
C SER A 236 -3.14 -11.51 -16.29
N GLY A 237 -3.92 -10.65 -15.63
CA GLY A 237 -4.75 -11.08 -14.49
C GLY A 237 -5.71 -12.22 -14.85
N GLU A 238 -6.28 -12.24 -16.06
CA GLU A 238 -7.18 -13.30 -16.50
C GLU A 238 -6.46 -14.64 -16.71
N GLU A 239 -5.25 -14.63 -17.25
CA GLU A 239 -4.42 -15.84 -17.39
C GLU A 239 -4.07 -16.43 -16.03
N ARG A 240 -3.65 -15.58 -15.08
CA ARG A 240 -3.37 -15.98 -13.69
C ARG A 240 -4.60 -16.58 -13.01
N LEU A 241 -5.77 -15.98 -13.20
CA LEU A 241 -7.02 -16.53 -12.67
C LEU A 241 -7.33 -17.90 -13.27
N ASN A 242 -7.13 -18.07 -14.58
CA ASN A 242 -7.42 -19.32 -15.28
C ASN A 242 -6.51 -20.48 -14.85
N GLN A 243 -5.27 -20.18 -14.45
CA GLN A 243 -4.32 -21.16 -13.90
C GLN A 243 -4.70 -21.69 -12.51
N LEU A 244 -5.50 -20.96 -11.73
CA LEU A 244 -5.92 -21.44 -10.40
C LEU A 244 -6.80 -22.68 -10.53
N VAL A 245 -6.58 -23.68 -9.69
CA VAL A 245 -7.38 -24.90 -9.64
C VAL A 245 -8.83 -24.57 -9.23
N GLY A 246 -9.79 -25.18 -9.92
CA GLY A 246 -11.22 -25.04 -9.62
C GLY A 246 -11.75 -23.62 -9.86
N LEU A 247 -12.48 -23.09 -8.86
CA LEU A 247 -13.03 -21.73 -8.83
C LEU A 247 -13.93 -21.39 -10.04
N LYS A 248 -14.64 -22.38 -10.58
CA LYS A 248 -15.46 -22.22 -11.80
C LYS A 248 -16.44 -21.04 -11.73
N GLU A 249 -17.17 -20.93 -10.62
CA GLU A 249 -18.15 -19.86 -10.42
C GLU A 249 -17.49 -18.48 -10.40
N VAL A 250 -16.35 -18.36 -9.73
CA VAL A 250 -15.55 -17.11 -9.68
C VAL A 250 -15.05 -16.75 -11.07
N LYS A 251 -14.46 -17.70 -11.80
CA LYS A 251 -13.97 -17.51 -13.18
C LYS A 251 -15.08 -17.04 -14.11
N GLU A 252 -16.27 -17.65 -14.02
CA GLU A 252 -17.44 -17.23 -14.80
C GLU A 252 -17.91 -15.81 -14.43
N GLN A 253 -17.87 -15.41 -13.15
CA GLN A 253 -18.26 -14.05 -12.74
C GLN A 253 -17.25 -13.00 -13.24
N VAL A 254 -15.95 -13.28 -13.17
CA VAL A 254 -14.93 -12.38 -13.73
C VAL A 254 -15.11 -12.24 -15.24
N LEU A 255 -15.30 -13.35 -15.96
CA LEU A 255 -15.51 -13.32 -17.41
C LEU A 255 -16.75 -12.49 -17.80
N LYS A 256 -17.85 -12.61 -17.04
CA LYS A 256 -19.06 -11.78 -17.24
C LYS A 256 -18.77 -10.30 -17.05
N LEU A 257 -18.01 -9.95 -16.00
CA LEU A 257 -17.61 -8.57 -15.75
C LEU A 257 -16.73 -8.04 -16.89
N SER A 258 -15.65 -8.72 -17.25
CA SER A 258 -14.76 -8.34 -18.35
C SER A 258 -15.55 -8.13 -19.65
N SER A 259 -16.42 -9.08 -19.99
CA SER A 259 -17.26 -8.99 -21.19
C SER A 259 -18.21 -7.78 -21.15
N PHE A 260 -18.81 -7.51 -19.99
CA PHE A 260 -19.68 -6.35 -19.82
C PHE A 260 -18.89 -5.05 -20.01
N VAL A 261 -17.74 -4.92 -19.35
CA VAL A 261 -16.87 -3.73 -19.44
C VAL A 261 -16.42 -3.47 -20.88
N GLN A 262 -15.96 -4.49 -21.59
CA GLN A 262 -15.56 -4.38 -23.00
C GLN A 262 -16.71 -3.88 -23.88
N VAL A 263 -17.93 -4.40 -23.70
CA VAL A 263 -19.11 -3.92 -24.43
C VAL A 263 -19.44 -2.47 -24.08
N GLN A 264 -19.29 -2.07 -22.81
CA GLN A 264 -19.53 -0.69 -22.39
C GLN A 264 -18.51 0.30 -22.98
N GLN A 265 -17.24 -0.12 -23.11
CA GLN A 265 -16.20 0.66 -23.80
C GLN A 265 -16.54 0.82 -25.28
N LEU A 266 -16.87 -0.27 -25.99
CA LEU A 266 -17.28 -0.22 -27.40
C LEU A 266 -18.48 0.70 -27.62
N ARG A 267 -19.46 0.72 -26.71
CA ARG A 267 -20.60 1.64 -26.78
C ARG A 267 -20.14 3.10 -26.67
N LYS A 268 -19.25 3.40 -25.73
CA LYS A 268 -18.68 4.74 -25.51
C LYS A 268 -17.93 5.22 -26.75
N ASP A 269 -17.12 4.35 -27.36
CA ASP A 269 -16.36 4.66 -28.58
C ASP A 269 -17.26 4.97 -29.79
N GLN A 270 -18.47 4.40 -29.80
CA GLN A 270 -19.50 4.65 -30.80
C GLN A 270 -20.43 5.83 -30.43
N GLY A 271 -20.11 6.60 -29.38
CA GLY A 271 -20.90 7.73 -28.91
C GLY A 271 -22.25 7.35 -28.29
N LEU A 272 -22.45 6.09 -27.92
CA LEU A 272 -23.67 5.61 -27.26
C LEU A 272 -23.54 5.78 -25.74
N PRO A 273 -24.68 5.99 -25.03
CA PRO A 273 -24.67 5.97 -23.57
C PRO A 273 -24.17 4.63 -23.02
N ALA A 274 -23.22 4.70 -22.09
CA ALA A 274 -22.72 3.58 -21.32
C ALA A 274 -23.43 3.52 -19.95
N VAL A 275 -23.70 2.30 -19.48
CA VAL A 275 -24.20 2.03 -18.13
C VAL A 275 -23.01 1.98 -17.17
N PRO A 276 -23.10 2.58 -15.97
CA PRO A 276 -22.05 2.49 -14.96
C PRO A 276 -21.77 1.03 -14.55
N VAL A 277 -20.49 0.71 -14.34
CA VAL A 277 -20.06 -0.60 -13.87
C VAL A 277 -20.02 -0.59 -12.34
N GLN A 278 -20.72 -1.52 -11.70
CA GLN A 278 -20.72 -1.66 -10.25
C GLN A 278 -19.58 -2.58 -9.81
N LEU A 279 -18.56 -2.03 -9.18
CA LEU A 279 -17.31 -2.73 -8.92
C LEU A 279 -17.17 -3.29 -7.49
N HIS A 280 -17.87 -2.70 -6.51
CA HIS A 280 -17.85 -3.21 -5.13
C HIS A 280 -18.43 -4.63 -5.07
N ALA A 281 -17.68 -5.52 -4.43
CA ALA A 281 -17.95 -6.95 -4.48
C ALA A 281 -18.00 -7.61 -3.10
N VAL A 282 -18.70 -8.74 -3.03
CA VAL A 282 -18.79 -9.59 -1.84
C VAL A 282 -18.23 -10.95 -2.18
N PHE A 283 -17.20 -11.37 -1.45
CA PHE A 283 -16.53 -12.66 -1.61
C PHE A 283 -16.96 -13.59 -0.49
N SER A 284 -17.88 -14.51 -0.80
CA SER A 284 -18.49 -15.41 0.17
C SER A 284 -17.97 -16.82 0.01
N GLY A 285 -17.53 -17.45 1.10
CA GLY A 285 -17.23 -18.89 1.11
C GLY A 285 -16.35 -19.35 2.26
N PRO A 286 -16.13 -20.67 2.38
CA PRO A 286 -15.33 -21.27 3.46
C PRO A 286 -13.88 -20.76 3.52
N PRO A 287 -13.16 -20.92 4.65
CA PRO A 287 -11.75 -20.58 4.74
C PRO A 287 -10.91 -21.45 3.80
N GLY A 288 -9.79 -20.90 3.33
CA GLY A 288 -8.84 -21.60 2.47
C GLY A 288 -9.30 -21.85 1.03
N THR A 289 -10.35 -21.18 0.56
CA THR A 289 -10.82 -21.23 -0.84
C THR A 289 -10.15 -20.20 -1.77
N GLY A 290 -9.12 -19.49 -1.29
CA GLY A 290 -8.36 -18.56 -2.13
C GLY A 290 -8.96 -17.15 -2.29
N LYS A 291 -9.90 -16.71 -1.44
CA LYS A 291 -10.52 -15.37 -1.49
C LYS A 291 -9.51 -14.23 -1.64
N THR A 292 -8.49 -14.19 -0.78
CA THR A 292 -7.45 -13.14 -0.81
C THR A 292 -6.58 -13.23 -2.06
N THR A 293 -6.22 -14.45 -2.50
CA THR A 293 -5.47 -14.68 -3.74
C THR A 293 -6.25 -14.15 -4.95
N VAL A 294 -7.53 -14.49 -5.05
CA VAL A 294 -8.40 -14.01 -6.11
C VAL A 294 -8.61 -12.50 -6.01
N ALA A 295 -8.73 -11.92 -4.81
CA ALA A 295 -8.86 -10.46 -4.66
C ALA A 295 -7.64 -9.71 -5.21
N SER A 296 -6.44 -10.26 -5.00
CA SER A 296 -5.20 -9.70 -5.57
C SER A 296 -5.25 -9.76 -7.10
N ILE A 297 -5.54 -10.93 -7.68
CA ILE A 297 -5.65 -11.10 -9.14
C ILE A 297 -6.75 -10.20 -9.72
N TYR A 298 -7.91 -10.14 -9.06
CA TYR A 298 -9.04 -9.31 -9.47
C TYR A 298 -8.68 -7.82 -9.49
N SER A 299 -7.87 -7.33 -8.53
CA SER A 299 -7.36 -5.95 -8.56
C SER A 299 -6.57 -5.64 -9.84
N HIS A 300 -5.70 -6.57 -10.25
CA HIS A 300 -4.94 -6.45 -11.49
C HIS A 300 -5.86 -6.49 -12.72
N ILE A 301 -6.84 -7.39 -12.76
CA ILE A 301 -7.82 -7.46 -13.86
C ILE A 301 -8.58 -6.14 -14.01
N LEU A 302 -9.03 -5.54 -12.90
CA LEU A 302 -9.74 -4.26 -12.95
C LEU A 302 -8.84 -3.13 -13.47
N HIS A 303 -7.57 -3.13 -13.11
CA HIS A 303 -6.58 -2.21 -13.65
C HIS A 303 -6.34 -2.43 -15.15
N ASP A 304 -6.15 -3.69 -15.58
CA ASP A 304 -5.94 -4.05 -17.00
C ASP A 304 -7.13 -3.65 -17.88
N LEU A 305 -8.35 -3.67 -17.32
CA LEU A 305 -9.57 -3.21 -17.97
C LEU A 305 -9.76 -1.69 -17.95
N GLY A 306 -8.85 -0.93 -17.33
CA GLY A 306 -8.92 0.53 -17.19
C GLY A 306 -10.01 1.01 -16.22
N LEU A 307 -10.48 0.16 -15.31
CA LEU A 307 -11.49 0.50 -14.30
C LEU A 307 -10.88 1.02 -13.00
N LEU A 308 -9.59 0.77 -12.79
CA LEU A 308 -8.81 1.23 -11.66
C LEU A 308 -7.53 1.88 -12.14
N LYS A 309 -7.10 2.96 -11.49
CA LYS A 309 -5.85 3.66 -11.82
C LYS A 309 -4.60 2.88 -11.40
N ARG A 310 -4.73 1.93 -10.46
CA ARG A 310 -3.67 1.06 -9.93
C ARG A 310 -4.20 -0.37 -9.72
N GLY A 311 -3.32 -1.37 -9.86
CA GLY A 311 -3.65 -2.79 -9.65
C GLY A 311 -3.38 -3.33 -8.25
N HIS A 312 -3.15 -2.48 -7.24
CA HIS A 312 -2.70 -2.92 -5.91
C HIS A 312 -3.86 -3.37 -5.01
N LEU A 313 -3.55 -4.22 -4.04
CA LEU A 313 -4.49 -4.74 -3.05
C LEU A 313 -4.08 -4.28 -1.65
N VAL A 314 -4.99 -3.63 -0.93
CA VAL A 314 -4.83 -3.32 0.50
C VAL A 314 -5.74 -4.24 1.31
N THR A 315 -5.16 -5.05 2.18
CA THR A 315 -5.92 -5.92 3.09
C THR A 315 -6.17 -5.24 4.43
N ALA A 316 -7.37 -5.41 4.97
CA ALA A 316 -7.78 -4.92 6.28
C ALA A 316 -8.66 -5.94 7.01
N GLY A 317 -8.52 -6.01 8.33
CA GLY A 317 -9.47 -6.66 9.22
C GLY A 317 -10.13 -5.65 10.15
N ARG A 318 -10.97 -6.14 11.09
CA ARG A 318 -11.61 -5.29 12.10
C ARG A 318 -10.62 -4.45 12.89
N SER A 319 -9.48 -5.03 13.30
CA SER A 319 -8.45 -4.33 14.05
C SER A 319 -7.86 -3.15 13.30
N ASP A 320 -7.87 -3.17 11.97
CA ASP A 320 -7.31 -2.12 11.13
C ASP A 320 -8.29 -0.98 10.90
N LEU A 321 -9.59 -1.25 11.01
CA LEU A 321 -10.64 -0.26 10.74
C LEU A 321 -11.21 0.35 12.03
N VAL A 322 -11.33 -0.46 13.08
CA VAL A 322 -12.01 -0.10 14.32
C VAL A 322 -10.99 0.27 15.41
N ALA A 323 -11.19 1.42 16.04
CA ALA A 323 -10.38 1.88 17.17
C ALA A 323 -11.01 1.45 18.51
N GLY A 324 -10.23 1.46 19.59
CA GLY A 324 -10.70 1.14 20.94
C GLY A 324 -11.49 2.26 21.63
N TYR A 325 -11.55 3.45 21.04
CA TYR A 325 -12.10 4.67 21.65
C TYR A 325 -12.98 5.46 20.66
N THR A 326 -13.98 6.16 21.19
CA THR A 326 -14.97 6.93 20.43
C THR A 326 -14.35 8.01 19.54
N GLY A 327 -14.79 8.09 18.29
CA GLY A 327 -14.41 9.16 17.34
C GLY A 327 -13.07 8.95 16.62
N GLN A 328 -12.39 7.82 16.86
CA GLN A 328 -11.16 7.45 16.16
C GLN A 328 -11.38 6.45 15.02
N THR A 329 -12.49 5.71 15.03
CA THR A 329 -12.79 4.68 14.04
C THR A 329 -12.98 5.27 12.65
N ALA A 330 -13.69 6.40 12.52
CA ALA A 330 -13.80 7.09 11.24
C ALA A 330 -12.43 7.48 10.66
N ILE A 331 -11.52 7.99 11.49
CA ILE A 331 -10.17 8.39 11.06
C ILE A 331 -9.38 7.18 10.56
N LYS A 332 -9.39 6.10 11.34
CA LYS A 332 -8.65 4.87 11.04
C LYS A 332 -9.17 4.20 9.77
N THR A 333 -10.50 4.15 9.62
CA THR A 333 -11.17 3.64 8.41
C THR A 333 -10.82 4.49 7.18
N LYS A 334 -10.86 5.83 7.30
CA LYS A 334 -10.46 6.75 6.21
C LYS A 334 -9.00 6.58 5.81
N GLN A 335 -8.09 6.41 6.77
CA GLN A 335 -6.68 6.15 6.48
C GLN A 335 -6.51 4.87 5.65
N LYS A 336 -7.22 3.79 6.04
CA LYS A 336 -7.13 2.52 5.32
C LYS A 336 -7.74 2.58 3.92
N ILE A 337 -8.80 3.37 3.73
CA ILE A 337 -9.35 3.66 2.41
C ILE A 337 -8.37 4.45 1.55
N ARG A 338 -7.71 5.47 2.11
CA ARG A 338 -6.70 6.27 1.38
C ARG A 338 -5.58 5.40 0.83
N GLU A 339 -5.08 4.44 1.62
CA GLU A 339 -4.09 3.47 1.14
C GLU A 339 -4.57 2.68 -0.08
N ALA A 340 -5.89 2.44 -0.19
CA ALA A 340 -6.51 1.66 -1.24
C ALA A 340 -7.00 2.48 -2.45
N LEU A 341 -6.91 3.81 -2.42
CA LEU A 341 -7.33 4.65 -3.54
C LEU A 341 -6.52 4.32 -4.80
N GLY A 342 -7.21 4.23 -5.93
CA GLY A 342 -6.67 3.72 -7.18
C GLY A 342 -6.72 2.20 -7.31
N GLY A 343 -6.92 1.46 -6.22
CA GLY A 343 -6.87 -0.01 -6.19
C GLY A 343 -8.07 -0.63 -5.48
N VAL A 344 -7.81 -1.75 -4.78
CA VAL A 344 -8.83 -2.52 -4.06
C VAL A 344 -8.56 -2.53 -2.55
N LEU A 345 -9.57 -2.18 -1.75
CA LEU A 345 -9.63 -2.44 -0.31
C LEU A 345 -10.33 -3.78 -0.05
N PHE A 346 -9.58 -4.79 0.37
CA PHE A 346 -10.09 -6.10 0.77
C PHE A 346 -10.27 -6.19 2.28
N ILE A 347 -11.51 -6.32 2.73
CA ILE A 347 -11.86 -6.44 4.15
C ILE A 347 -12.15 -7.90 4.47
N ASP A 348 -11.21 -8.58 5.12
CA ASP A 348 -11.38 -9.97 5.53
C ASP A 348 -12.24 -10.08 6.79
N GLU A 349 -13.02 -11.16 6.87
CA GLU A 349 -14.02 -11.40 7.91
C GLU A 349 -14.87 -10.15 8.21
N ALA A 350 -15.35 -9.47 7.15
CA ALA A 350 -16.01 -8.16 7.25
C ALA A 350 -17.25 -8.18 8.16
N TYR A 351 -17.91 -9.33 8.30
CA TYR A 351 -19.02 -9.53 9.24
C TYR A 351 -18.64 -9.24 10.69
N SER A 352 -17.35 -9.27 11.04
CA SER A 352 -16.87 -8.88 12.37
C SER A 352 -17.14 -7.40 12.68
N LEU A 353 -17.37 -6.54 11.68
CA LEU A 353 -17.82 -5.16 11.86
C LEU A 353 -19.28 -5.10 12.36
N LEU A 354 -20.07 -6.15 12.11
CA LEU A 354 -21.43 -6.29 12.60
C LEU A 354 -21.41 -6.83 14.03
N SER A 355 -21.48 -5.92 15.01
CA SER A 355 -21.61 -6.29 16.42
C SER A 355 -22.92 -5.78 17.01
N LYS A 356 -23.49 -6.56 17.93
CA LYS A 356 -24.75 -6.25 18.63
C LYS A 356 -24.53 -5.59 19.99
N ALA A 357 -23.27 -5.36 20.40
CA ALA A 357 -22.97 -4.74 21.69
C ALA A 357 -23.25 -3.23 21.66
N ALA A 358 -23.88 -2.71 22.71
CA ALA A 358 -24.09 -1.27 22.88
C ALA A 358 -22.73 -0.58 23.08
N GLY A 359 -22.41 0.40 22.22
CA GLY A 359 -21.12 1.11 22.23
C GLY A 359 -20.06 0.53 21.29
N ASP A 360 -20.40 -0.39 20.39
CA ASP A 360 -19.46 -0.94 19.41
C ASP A 360 -19.21 0.02 18.24
N PHE A 361 -17.93 0.36 18.03
CA PHE A 361 -17.47 1.28 17.00
C PHE A 361 -17.49 0.67 15.58
N GLY A 362 -17.77 -0.62 15.41
CA GLY A 362 -17.89 -1.26 14.09
C GLY A 362 -18.95 -0.63 13.19
N ARG A 363 -20.03 -0.09 13.78
CA ARG A 363 -21.04 0.66 13.03
C ARG A 363 -20.50 1.95 12.43
N GLU A 364 -19.66 2.68 13.18
CA GLU A 364 -19.00 3.91 12.70
C GLU A 364 -18.08 3.62 11.51
N ALA A 365 -17.36 2.48 11.55
CA ALA A 365 -16.55 2.03 10.41
C ALA A 365 -17.42 1.78 9.18
N VAL A 366 -18.54 1.06 9.31
CA VAL A 366 -19.47 0.80 8.19
C VAL A 366 -20.05 2.10 7.62
N GLU A 367 -20.48 3.03 8.47
CA GLU A 367 -20.99 4.34 8.04
C GLU A 367 -19.92 5.13 7.28
N THR A 368 -18.67 5.08 7.77
CA THR A 368 -17.52 5.70 7.10
C THR A 368 -17.21 5.05 5.75
N LEU A 369 -17.22 3.72 5.66
CA LEU A 369 -17.05 3.01 4.38
C LEU A 369 -18.10 3.46 3.36
N VAL A 370 -19.37 3.60 3.77
CA VAL A 370 -20.46 4.04 2.88
C VAL A 370 -20.27 5.48 2.41
N GLU A 371 -19.85 6.39 3.30
CA GLU A 371 -19.53 7.77 2.95
C GLU A 371 -18.43 7.80 1.87
N GLU A 372 -17.33 7.10 2.12
CA GLU A 372 -16.14 7.16 1.26
C GLU A 372 -16.31 6.40 -0.07
N MET A 373 -17.11 5.33 -0.11
CA MET A 373 -17.51 4.70 -1.38
C MET A 373 -18.25 5.68 -2.30
N THR A 374 -19.02 6.62 -1.73
CA THR A 374 -19.73 7.63 -2.52
C THR A 374 -18.78 8.74 -2.99
N ARG A 375 -17.82 9.10 -2.13
CA ARG A 375 -16.83 10.14 -2.41
C ARG A 375 -15.84 9.72 -3.49
N HIS A 376 -15.50 8.44 -3.54
CA HIS A 376 -14.44 7.88 -4.39
C HIS A 376 -14.97 6.81 -5.37
N GLU A 377 -16.21 6.94 -5.83
CA GLU A 377 -16.91 5.93 -6.66
C GLU A 377 -16.12 5.51 -7.92
N GLU A 378 -15.39 6.44 -8.53
CA GLU A 378 -14.64 6.19 -9.78
C GLU A 378 -13.24 5.58 -9.55
N ASN A 379 -12.79 5.45 -8.30
CA ASN A 379 -11.38 5.21 -8.00
C ASN A 379 -11.13 4.36 -6.75
N LEU A 380 -12.16 3.69 -6.24
CA LEU A 380 -12.07 2.83 -5.07
C LEU A 380 -12.96 1.61 -5.27
N VAL A 381 -12.36 0.42 -5.19
CA VAL A 381 -13.13 -0.81 -5.10
C VAL A 381 -12.98 -1.40 -3.71
N ILE A 382 -14.10 -1.84 -3.14
CA ILE A 382 -14.13 -2.48 -1.83
C ILE A 382 -14.64 -3.89 -2.03
N ILE A 383 -13.91 -4.85 -1.48
CA ILE A 383 -14.29 -6.26 -1.44
C ILE A 383 -14.53 -6.63 0.01
N LEU A 384 -15.75 -7.05 0.35
CA LEU A 384 -16.06 -7.61 1.66
C LEU A 384 -15.98 -9.12 1.58
N ALA A 385 -15.14 -9.74 2.41
CA ALA A 385 -14.98 -11.18 2.44
C ALA A 385 -15.49 -11.80 3.74
N GLY A 386 -16.07 -12.99 3.64
CA GLY A 386 -16.54 -13.73 4.82
C GLY A 386 -17.39 -14.95 4.48
N TYR A 387 -18.09 -15.45 5.49
CA TYR A 387 -19.08 -16.51 5.33
C TYR A 387 -20.39 -15.95 4.79
N GLU A 388 -21.09 -16.73 3.96
CA GLU A 388 -22.23 -16.26 3.19
C GLU A 388 -23.37 -15.70 4.07
N ASN A 389 -23.76 -16.42 5.13
CA ASN A 389 -24.87 -16.02 5.99
C ASN A 389 -24.55 -14.74 6.77
N GLU A 390 -23.34 -14.65 7.26
CA GLU A 390 -22.80 -13.54 8.04
C GLU A 390 -22.63 -12.29 7.16
N MET A 391 -22.17 -12.47 5.93
CA MET A 391 -22.11 -11.40 4.93
C MET A 391 -23.50 -10.88 4.56
N ASN A 392 -24.47 -11.78 4.36
CA ASN A 392 -25.86 -11.38 4.15
C ASN A 392 -26.41 -10.58 5.34
N ALA A 393 -26.07 -10.96 6.57
CA ALA A 393 -26.47 -10.21 7.77
C ALA A 393 -25.83 -8.81 7.82
N LEU A 394 -24.54 -8.69 7.47
CA LEU A 394 -23.83 -7.40 7.40
C LEU A 394 -24.43 -6.48 6.33
N LEU A 395 -24.68 -6.97 5.13
CA LEU A 395 -25.26 -6.15 4.06
C LEU A 395 -26.64 -5.62 4.47
N ASN A 396 -27.47 -6.49 5.05
CA ASN A 396 -28.81 -6.12 5.50
C ASN A 396 -28.83 -5.20 6.74
N SER A 397 -27.69 -4.99 7.42
CA SER A 397 -27.64 -4.09 8.56
C SER A 397 -27.58 -2.61 8.17
N ASN A 398 -27.20 -2.30 6.94
CA ASN A 398 -27.07 -0.93 6.46
C ASN A 398 -27.51 -0.81 4.98
N PRO A 399 -28.60 -0.08 4.66
CA PRO A 399 -29.06 0.12 3.28
C PRO A 399 -27.99 0.68 2.32
N GLY A 400 -27.03 1.44 2.84
CA GLY A 400 -25.89 1.96 2.11
C GLY A 400 -24.97 0.87 1.56
N LEU A 401 -24.81 -0.24 2.30
CA LEU A 401 -24.10 -1.43 1.83
C LEU A 401 -24.93 -2.18 0.79
N THR A 402 -26.20 -2.50 1.09
CA THR A 402 -27.09 -3.23 0.15
C THR A 402 -27.21 -2.54 -1.22
N SER A 403 -27.14 -1.21 -1.26
CA SER A 403 -27.24 -0.44 -2.50
C SER A 403 -25.95 -0.45 -3.34
N ARG A 404 -24.77 -0.53 -2.71
CA ARG A 404 -23.46 -0.43 -3.39
C ARG A 404 -22.84 -1.77 -3.75
N PHE A 405 -23.04 -2.79 -2.91
CA PHE A 405 -22.53 -4.14 -3.14
C PHE A 405 -23.51 -4.94 -4.01
N LYS A 406 -23.22 -5.02 -5.30
CA LYS A 406 -24.05 -5.71 -6.30
C LYS A 406 -23.35 -6.88 -6.99
N SER A 407 -22.04 -6.98 -6.86
CA SER A 407 -21.27 -8.09 -7.40
C SER A 407 -21.01 -9.14 -6.31
N PHE A 408 -21.36 -10.40 -6.58
CA PHE A 408 -21.25 -11.50 -5.62
C PHE A 408 -20.42 -12.63 -6.21
N PHE A 409 -19.35 -13.00 -5.51
CA PHE A 409 -18.46 -14.09 -5.85
C PHE A 409 -18.60 -15.18 -4.80
N TYR A 410 -19.00 -16.37 -5.25
CA TYR A 410 -19.17 -17.54 -4.40
C TYR A 410 -17.97 -18.46 -4.55
N PHE A 411 -17.31 -18.72 -3.43
CA PHE A 411 -16.14 -19.58 -3.32
C PHE A 411 -16.58 -20.89 -2.71
N THR A 412 -16.81 -21.90 -3.54
CA THR A 412 -17.16 -23.25 -3.11
C THR A 412 -15.94 -23.99 -2.56
N SER A 413 -16.19 -24.97 -1.68
CA SER A 413 -15.11 -25.87 -1.23
C SER A 413 -14.57 -26.68 -2.41
N TYR A 414 -13.26 -26.90 -2.41
CA TYR A 414 -12.63 -27.73 -3.43
C TYR A 414 -13.03 -29.20 -3.27
N SER A 415 -13.21 -29.87 -4.40
CA SER A 415 -13.36 -31.31 -4.46
C SER A 415 -12.07 -32.01 -4.05
N GLY A 416 -12.17 -33.28 -3.65
CA GLY A 416 -10.98 -34.06 -3.26
C GLY A 416 -9.89 -34.09 -4.35
N LYS A 417 -10.28 -34.12 -5.63
CA LYS A 417 -9.34 -34.06 -6.75
C LYS A 417 -8.63 -32.71 -6.84
N GLU A 418 -9.39 -31.62 -6.77
CA GLU A 418 -8.84 -30.26 -6.78
C GLU A 418 -7.92 -30.01 -5.58
N LEU A 419 -8.21 -30.58 -4.42
CA LEU A 419 -7.34 -30.49 -3.25
C LEU A 419 -5.98 -31.19 -3.45
N ILE A 420 -5.97 -32.36 -4.08
CA ILE A 420 -4.71 -33.07 -4.40
C ILE A 420 -3.92 -32.33 -5.48
N GLU A 421 -4.61 -31.72 -6.46
CA GLU A 421 -3.97 -30.85 -7.46
C GLU A 421 -3.33 -29.63 -6.81
N ILE A 422 -4.05 -28.94 -5.91
CA ILE A 422 -3.51 -27.82 -5.12
C ILE A 422 -2.31 -28.25 -4.27
N LEU A 423 -2.39 -29.41 -3.61
CA LEU A 423 -1.29 -29.96 -2.83
C LEU A 423 -0.06 -30.24 -3.72
N SER A 424 -0.28 -30.71 -4.95
CA SER A 424 0.76 -30.96 -5.95
C SER A 424 1.45 -29.66 -6.37
N LEU A 425 0.68 -28.62 -6.68
CA LEU A 425 1.21 -27.29 -7.02
C LEU A 425 2.07 -26.71 -5.89
N TYR A 426 1.61 -26.80 -4.63
CA TYR A 426 2.43 -26.34 -3.51
C TYR A 426 3.74 -27.12 -3.36
N ALA A 427 3.74 -28.44 -3.62
CA ALA A 427 4.98 -29.21 -3.57
C ALA A 427 5.95 -28.78 -4.68
N GLU A 428 5.45 -28.58 -5.89
CA GLU A 428 6.24 -28.10 -7.03
C GLU A 428 6.88 -26.73 -6.75
N ASP A 429 6.13 -25.80 -6.15
CA ASP A 429 6.65 -24.48 -5.73
C ASP A 429 7.84 -24.59 -4.77
N TYR A 430 7.86 -25.62 -3.91
CA TYR A 430 8.97 -25.91 -3.00
C TYR A 430 10.03 -26.86 -3.60
N GLY A 431 9.89 -27.29 -4.85
CA GLY A 431 10.80 -28.21 -5.53
C GLY A 431 10.65 -29.68 -5.13
N TYR A 432 9.52 -30.05 -4.54
CA TYR A 432 9.17 -31.43 -4.20
C TYR A 432 8.25 -32.06 -5.25
N ARG A 433 8.30 -33.39 -5.34
CA ARG A 433 7.37 -34.23 -6.10
C ARG A 433 6.87 -35.37 -5.23
N PHE A 434 5.71 -35.91 -5.58
CA PHE A 434 5.15 -37.06 -4.90
C PHE A 434 5.53 -38.36 -5.59
N GLU A 435 5.70 -39.42 -4.79
CA GLU A 435 5.65 -40.79 -5.29
C GLU A 435 4.22 -41.13 -5.76
N ASP A 436 4.06 -41.86 -6.87
CA ASP A 436 2.74 -42.23 -7.42
C ASP A 436 1.82 -42.93 -6.38
N ALA A 437 2.42 -43.75 -5.52
CA ALA A 437 1.73 -44.43 -4.42
C ALA A 437 1.25 -43.48 -3.33
N ALA A 438 1.95 -42.35 -3.11
CA ALA A 438 1.58 -41.32 -2.17
C ALA A 438 0.33 -40.57 -2.66
N ILE A 439 0.30 -40.17 -3.93
CA ILE A 439 -0.86 -39.50 -4.54
C ILE A 439 -2.11 -40.39 -4.42
N SER A 440 -2.00 -41.67 -4.80
CA SER A 440 -3.12 -42.62 -4.75
C SER A 440 -3.67 -42.80 -3.32
N SER A 441 -2.77 -42.79 -2.33
CA SER A 441 -3.12 -42.91 -0.92
C SER A 441 -3.78 -41.63 -0.39
N LEU A 442 -3.28 -40.46 -0.78
CA LEU A 442 -3.86 -39.15 -0.45
C LEU A 442 -5.25 -38.97 -1.06
N GLU A 443 -5.43 -39.32 -2.34
CA GLU A 443 -6.74 -39.28 -3.00
C GLU A 443 -7.78 -40.17 -2.30
N SER A 444 -7.37 -41.37 -1.88
CA SER A 444 -8.24 -42.30 -1.15
C SER A 444 -8.60 -41.73 0.23
N TYR A 445 -7.60 -41.20 0.95
CA TYR A 445 -7.79 -40.63 2.26
C TYR A 445 -8.70 -39.39 2.24
N VAL A 446 -8.46 -38.43 1.34
CA VAL A 446 -9.27 -37.20 1.20
C VAL A 446 -10.71 -37.53 0.80
N ARG A 447 -10.93 -38.61 0.04
CA ARG A 447 -12.28 -39.07 -0.30
C ARG A 447 -13.06 -39.58 0.91
N GLU A 448 -12.38 -40.30 1.80
CA GLU A 448 -12.98 -40.84 3.03
C GLU A 448 -13.08 -39.78 4.15
N HIS A 449 -12.12 -38.84 4.18
CA HIS A 449 -11.97 -37.81 5.19
C HIS A 449 -11.76 -36.44 4.51
N PRO A 450 -12.82 -35.82 3.97
CA PRO A 450 -12.71 -34.50 3.34
C PRO A 450 -12.14 -33.47 4.33
N PRO A 451 -11.01 -32.82 4.01
CA PRO A 451 -10.35 -31.91 4.94
C PRO A 451 -11.16 -30.62 5.09
N GLU A 452 -11.41 -30.22 6.33
CA GLU A 452 -11.89 -28.87 6.64
C GLU A 452 -10.78 -27.86 6.34
N GLY A 453 -11.11 -26.66 5.87
CA GLY A 453 -10.13 -25.59 5.63
C GLY A 453 -9.46 -25.57 4.24
N ASN A 454 -9.86 -26.44 3.30
CA ASN A 454 -9.51 -26.35 1.88
C ASN A 454 -7.98 -26.27 1.63
N ALA A 455 -7.51 -25.36 0.75
CA ALA A 455 -6.11 -25.21 0.38
C ALA A 455 -5.20 -24.90 1.58
N ARG A 456 -5.72 -24.20 2.61
CA ARG A 456 -4.96 -23.94 3.84
C ARG A 456 -4.55 -25.24 4.52
N THR A 457 -5.43 -26.23 4.53
CA THR A 457 -5.14 -27.54 5.12
C THR A 457 -4.16 -28.34 4.27
N MET A 458 -4.25 -28.26 2.93
CA MET A 458 -3.26 -28.87 2.04
C MET A 458 -1.86 -28.29 2.26
N LYS A 459 -1.74 -26.97 2.42
CA LYS A 459 -0.47 -26.33 2.76
C LYS A 459 0.10 -26.86 4.08
N ASN A 460 -0.72 -26.94 5.13
CA ASN A 460 -0.30 -27.49 6.43
C ASN A 460 0.14 -28.96 6.33
N TRP A 461 -0.56 -29.77 5.54
CA TRP A 461 -0.20 -31.18 5.31
C TRP A 461 1.15 -31.31 4.61
N LEU A 462 1.41 -30.49 3.59
CA LEU A 462 2.69 -30.46 2.89
C LEU A 462 3.84 -30.07 3.82
N GLU A 463 3.68 -28.99 4.59
CA GLU A 463 4.70 -28.53 5.55
C GLU A 463 5.05 -29.63 6.57
N ALA A 464 4.03 -30.31 7.10
CA ALA A 464 4.22 -31.43 8.00
C ALA A 464 4.90 -32.64 7.33
N ALA A 465 4.57 -32.92 6.06
CA ALA A 465 5.19 -34.00 5.30
C ALA A 465 6.67 -33.72 5.00
N ILE A 466 7.02 -32.49 4.63
CA ILE A 466 8.41 -32.06 4.42
C ILE A 466 9.24 -32.25 5.70
N GLN A 467 8.70 -31.86 6.86
CA GLN A 467 9.39 -32.07 8.15
C GLN A 467 9.64 -33.56 8.44
N ARG A 468 8.67 -34.43 8.13
CA ARG A 468 8.80 -35.87 8.35
C ARG A 468 9.75 -36.53 7.35
N GLN A 469 9.72 -36.10 6.11
CA GLN A 469 10.68 -36.54 5.09
C GLN A 469 12.10 -36.18 5.51
N ALA A 470 12.35 -34.97 6.02
CA ALA A 470 13.64 -34.59 6.59
C ALA A 470 14.08 -35.51 7.74
N PHE A 471 13.16 -35.83 8.67
CA PHE A 471 13.46 -36.78 9.76
C PHE A 471 13.77 -38.19 9.25
N ARG A 472 13.00 -38.70 8.27
CA ARG A 472 13.22 -39.99 7.62
C ARG A 472 14.59 -40.06 6.95
N LEU A 473 14.97 -39.03 6.20
CA LEU A 473 16.25 -38.97 5.48
C LEU A 473 17.44 -38.93 6.44
N MET A 474 17.31 -38.23 7.58
CA MET A 474 18.35 -38.20 8.62
C MET A 474 18.57 -39.54 9.34
N GLN A 475 17.66 -40.49 9.20
CA GLN A 475 17.83 -41.86 9.72
C GLN A 475 18.46 -42.82 8.69
N GLN A 476 18.68 -42.37 7.46
CA GLN A 476 19.33 -43.16 6.41
C GLN A 476 20.82 -42.84 6.35
N GLU A 477 21.66 -43.85 6.06
CA GLU A 477 23.12 -43.67 5.97
C GLU A 477 23.54 -42.87 4.73
N ASP A 478 22.80 -43.02 3.62
CA ASP A 478 23.04 -42.33 2.34
C ASP A 478 21.72 -41.83 1.74
N TRP A 479 21.75 -40.66 1.09
CA TRP A 479 20.64 -40.10 0.32
C TRP A 479 21.14 -39.42 -0.96
N ASP A 480 20.29 -39.39 -1.99
CA ASP A 480 20.55 -38.71 -3.26
C ASP A 480 19.63 -37.51 -3.50
N LYS A 481 19.92 -36.75 -4.56
CA LYS A 481 19.11 -35.57 -4.94
C LYS A 481 17.65 -35.92 -5.20
N ASN A 482 17.35 -37.10 -5.75
CA ASN A 482 15.98 -37.52 -6.03
C ASN A 482 15.19 -37.74 -4.74
N GLN A 483 15.82 -38.37 -3.75
CA GLN A 483 15.21 -38.64 -2.44
C GLN A 483 14.97 -37.36 -1.64
N LEU A 484 15.84 -36.35 -1.78
CA LEU A 484 15.62 -35.03 -1.20
C LEU A 484 14.38 -34.33 -1.78
N MET A 485 14.05 -34.58 -3.04
CA MET A 485 12.92 -33.97 -3.74
C MET A 485 11.63 -34.82 -3.69
N GLU A 486 11.66 -36.04 -3.13
CA GLU A 486 10.53 -36.98 -3.20
C GLU A 486 9.84 -37.18 -1.85
N LEU A 487 8.53 -36.89 -1.82
CA LEU A 487 7.64 -37.14 -0.69
C LEU A 487 6.88 -38.46 -0.88
N LYS A 488 6.86 -39.29 0.16
CA LYS A 488 6.27 -40.64 0.17
C LYS A 488 5.00 -40.70 1.00
N ALA A 489 4.20 -41.75 0.82
CA ALA A 489 2.96 -41.94 1.55
C ALA A 489 3.15 -41.91 3.08
N ASP A 490 4.26 -42.47 3.57
CA ASP A 490 4.61 -42.51 4.99
C ASP A 490 4.85 -41.11 5.59
N ASP A 491 5.24 -40.13 4.76
CA ASP A 491 5.50 -38.75 5.20
C ASP A 491 4.16 -38.03 5.55
N PHE A 492 3.00 -38.56 5.13
CA PHE A 492 1.67 -37.98 5.40
C PHE A 492 0.91 -38.63 6.56
N LEU A 493 1.42 -39.72 7.15
CA LEU A 493 0.81 -40.44 8.30
C LEU A 493 -0.67 -40.81 8.13
N LEU A 494 -1.13 -41.09 6.91
CA LEU A 494 -2.54 -41.33 6.57
C LEU A 494 -3.19 -42.54 7.27
N ASN A 495 -2.41 -43.37 7.96
CA ASN A 495 -2.87 -44.59 8.65
C ASN A 495 -2.88 -44.48 10.19
N ARG A 496 -2.51 -43.35 10.79
CA ARG A 496 -2.57 -43.17 12.25
C ARG A 496 -3.84 -42.45 12.66
N LYS A 497 -4.82 -43.20 13.18
CA LYS A 497 -5.97 -42.64 13.89
C LYS A 497 -5.47 -41.72 15.01
N ASP A 498 -5.94 -40.48 15.01
CA ASP A 498 -5.96 -39.55 16.16
C ASP A 498 -4.65 -39.38 16.96
N GLU A 499 -3.82 -38.40 16.58
CA GLU A 499 -2.91 -37.75 17.56
C GLU A 499 -3.12 -36.24 17.71
N SER A 500 -3.94 -35.58 16.88
CA SER A 500 -4.15 -34.12 16.98
C SER A 500 -5.36 -33.69 17.84
N LYS A 501 -5.72 -34.46 18.87
CA LYS A 501 -6.70 -34.00 19.87
C LYS A 501 -6.10 -33.35 21.12
N HIS A 502 -4.78 -33.31 21.25
CA HIS A 502 -4.12 -32.57 22.32
C HIS A 502 -2.79 -32.00 21.84
N GLU A 503 -2.80 -30.72 21.43
CA GLU A 503 -1.82 -29.71 21.86
C GLU A 503 -2.38 -28.31 21.65
#